data_AF-A0A7X4CUM2-F1
#
_entry.id   AF-A0A7X4CUM2-F1
#
_cell.length_a   1.000
_cell.length_b   1.000
_cell.length_c   1.000
_cell.angle_alpha   90.00
_cell.angle_beta   90.00
_cell.angle_gamma   90.00
#
_symmetry.space_group_name_H-M   'P 1'
#
loop_
_entity.id
_entity.type
_entity.pdbx_description
1 polymer ?
#
loop_
_entity_poly.entity_id
_entity_poly.type
_entity_poly.pdbx_seq_one_letter_code
_entity_poly.pdbx_strand_id
1 'polypeptide(L)'
;GEVVERGTTRQVFHAPCHPYTRRLLECDPARQSGRTRHLPTIPGEVPDLRHRPPGCVFATRCDQRVDACDKTPPDVAVAAGHVARCVLAAAR
;
A
#
# COMPACT_ATOMS: atom_id res chain seq x y z
N GLY A 1 6.93 -5.13 11.59
CA GLY A 1 6.18 -4.94 10.33
C GLY A 1 4.73 -4.64 10.64
N GLU A 2 3.96 -4.17 9.67
CA GLU A 2 2.55 -3.82 9.84
C GLU A 2 1.73 -4.33 8.65
N VAL A 3 0.52 -4.85 8.90
CA VAL A 3 -0.42 -5.23 7.86
C VAL A 3 -1.14 -3.97 7.39
N VAL A 4 -0.91 -3.56 6.14
CA VAL A 4 -1.54 -2.38 5.56
C VAL A 4 -2.79 -2.69 4.73
N GLU A 5 -2.95 -3.94 4.31
CA GLU A 5 -4.12 -4.40 3.56
C GLU A 5 -4.30 -5.92 3.73
N ARG A 6 -5.55 -6.37 3.85
CA ARG A 6 -5.92 -7.78 3.97
C ARG A 6 -7.25 -8.04 3.29
N GLY A 7 -7.34 -9.13 2.55
CA GLY A 7 -8.56 -9.62 1.91
C GLY A 7 -8.32 -10.97 1.25
N THR A 8 -9.28 -11.44 0.45
CA THR A 8 -9.06 -12.60 -0.43
C THR A 8 -7.96 -12.29 -1.46
N THR A 9 -7.28 -13.31 -1.97
CA THR A 9 -6.30 -13.15 -3.06
C THR A 9 -6.87 -12.35 -4.22
N ARG A 10 -8.11 -12.67 -4.64
CA ARG A 10 -8.77 -11.95 -5.73
C ARG A 10 -8.95 -10.46 -5.44
N GLN A 11 -9.40 -10.12 -4.24
CA GLN A 11 -9.58 -8.72 -3.82
C GLN A 11 -8.26 -7.95 -3.84
N VAL A 12 -7.21 -8.51 -3.21
CA VAL A 12 -5.89 -7.85 -3.12
C VAL A 12 -5.25 -7.68 -4.50
N PHE A 13 -5.35 -8.67 -5.39
CA PHE A 13 -4.70 -8.63 -6.72
C PHE A 13 -5.44 -7.83 -7.79
N HIS A 14 -6.76 -7.67 -7.66
CA HIS A 14 -7.60 -7.02 -8.68
C HIS A 14 -8.24 -5.72 -8.22
N ALA A 15 -8.39 -5.51 -6.91
CA ALA A 15 -8.97 -4.31 -6.34
C ALA A 15 -8.14 -3.75 -5.16
N PRO A 16 -6.80 -3.63 -5.27
CA PRO A 16 -5.97 -3.10 -4.19
C PRO A 16 -6.41 -1.68 -3.79
N CYS A 17 -6.62 -1.46 -2.50
CA CYS A 17 -7.06 -0.18 -1.95
C CYS A 17 -5.92 0.62 -1.32
N HIS A 18 -4.90 -0.02 -0.76
CA HIS A 18 -3.76 0.67 -0.19
C HIS A 18 -2.73 1.03 -1.28
N PRO A 19 -2.18 2.27 -1.32
CA PRO A 19 -1.19 2.69 -2.32
C PRO A 19 0.04 1.77 -2.38
N TYR A 20 0.54 1.33 -1.23
CA TYR A 20 1.62 0.33 -1.16
C TYR A 20 1.31 -0.97 -1.91
N THR A 21 0.13 -1.56 -1.70
CA THR A 21 -0.29 -2.80 -2.37
C THR A 21 -0.38 -2.62 -3.89
N ARG A 22 -0.91 -1.47 -4.35
CA ARG A 22 -0.93 -1.12 -5.78
C ARG A 22 0.48 -1.10 -6.36
N ARG A 23 1.39 -0.41 -5.68
CA ARG A 23 2.79 -0.29 -6.11
C ARG A 23 3.52 -1.62 -6.14
N LEU A 24 3.29 -2.49 -5.15
CA LEU A 24 3.84 -3.85 -5.15
C LEU A 24 3.40 -4.63 -6.39
N LEU A 25 2.12 -4.54 -6.77
CA LEU A 25 1.59 -5.22 -7.95
C LEU A 25 2.11 -4.60 -9.26
N GLU A 26 2.39 -3.31 -9.30
CA GLU A 26 3.04 -2.65 -10.45
C GLU A 26 4.50 -3.10 -10.63
N CYS A 27 5.20 -3.39 -9.54
CA CYS A 27 6.58 -3.90 -9.57
C CYS A 27 6.66 -5.37 -10.04
N ASP A 28 5.54 -6.09 -10.12
CA ASP A 28 5.50 -7.50 -10.53
C ASP A 28 5.76 -7.67 -12.03
N PRO A 29 6.89 -8.28 -12.44
CA PRO A 29 7.19 -8.51 -13.85
C PRO A 29 6.13 -9.37 -14.57
N ALA A 30 5.49 -10.30 -13.85
CA ALA A 30 4.46 -11.18 -14.43
C ALA A 30 3.20 -10.41 -14.86
N ARG A 31 3.02 -9.19 -14.36
CA ARG A 31 1.88 -8.32 -14.66
C ARG A 31 2.18 -7.28 -15.74
N GLN A 32 3.40 -7.25 -16.28
CA GLN A 32 3.77 -6.31 -17.32
C GLN A 32 3.48 -6.85 -18.72
N SER A 33 2.88 -6.01 -19.56
CA SER A 33 2.64 -6.35 -20.97
C SER A 33 3.93 -6.23 -21.77
N GLY A 34 4.67 -7.34 -21.86
CA GLY A 34 5.86 -7.47 -22.71
C GLY A 34 7.19 -7.44 -21.97
N ARG A 35 8.28 -7.64 -22.72
CA ARG A 35 9.65 -7.64 -22.17
C ARG A 35 10.10 -6.20 -21.92
N THR A 36 9.95 -5.72 -20.69
CA THR A 36 10.54 -4.44 -20.28
C THR A 36 11.97 -4.62 -19.76
N ARG A 37 12.84 -3.64 -20.02
CA ARG A 37 14.16 -3.52 -19.35
C ARG A 37 14.08 -2.73 -18.05
N HIS A 38 12.97 -2.02 -17.80
CA HIS A 38 12.79 -1.15 -16.65
C HIS A 38 11.51 -1.55 -15.91
N LEU A 39 11.69 -2.12 -14.72
CA LEU A 39 10.60 -2.35 -13.79
C LEU A 39 10.36 -1.06 -13.00
N PRO A 40 9.10 -0.66 -12.77
CA PRO A 40 8.81 0.41 -11.84
C PRO A 40 9.29 -0.02 -10.45
N THR A 41 9.80 0.94 -9.69
CA THR A 41 10.26 0.73 -8.32
C THR A 41 9.46 1.60 -7.36
N ILE A 42 9.44 1.21 -6.10
CA ILE A 42 8.94 2.06 -5.02
C ILE A 42 10.11 2.93 -4.56
N PRO A 43 10.07 4.26 -4.79
CA PRO A 43 11.16 5.14 -4.41
C PRO A 43 11.28 5.25 -2.88
N GLY A 44 12.48 5.63 -2.43
CA GLY A 44 12.80 5.85 -1.02
C GLY A 44 13.20 4.58 -0.26
N GLU A 45 13.52 4.75 1.01
CA GLU A 45 14.07 3.70 1.87
C GLU A 45 13.04 3.14 2.85
N VAL A 46 13.19 1.87 3.21
CA VAL A 46 12.39 1.26 4.27
C VAL A 46 12.81 1.88 5.59
N PRO A 47 11.88 2.42 6.40
CA PRO A 47 12.23 3.04 7.68
C PRO A 47 12.87 2.03 8.63
N ASP A 48 13.77 2.51 9.50
CA ASP A 48 14.36 1.69 10.56
C ASP A 48 13.25 1.14 11.48
N LEU A 49 13.13 -0.18 11.56
CA LEU A 49 12.10 -0.84 12.35
C LEU A 49 12.27 -0.60 13.86
N ARG A 50 13.47 -0.25 14.32
CA ARG A 50 13.75 0.12 15.72
C ARG A 50 13.28 1.54 16.03
N HIS A 51 13.23 2.40 15.01
CA HIS A 51 12.84 3.81 15.11
C HIS A 51 11.67 4.08 14.16
N ARG A 52 10.59 3.32 14.33
CA ARG A 52 9.42 3.42 13.46
C ARG A 52 8.83 4.84 13.56
N PRO A 53 8.66 5.56 12.44
CA PRO A 53 8.02 6.86 12.46
C PRO A 53 6.57 6.74 12.95
N PRO A 54 6.03 7.76 13.64
CA PRO A 54 4.62 7.78 14.01
C PRO A 54 3.74 7.74 12.75
N GLY A 55 2.56 7.13 12.89
CA GLY A 55 1.57 7.05 11.83
C GLY A 55 1.78 5.95 10.80
N CYS A 56 1.52 6.27 9.53
CA CYS A 56 1.57 5.32 8.42
C CYS A 56 3.01 4.91 8.07
N VAL A 57 3.31 3.60 8.12
CA VAL A 57 4.64 3.04 7.78
C VAL A 57 5.09 3.27 6.34
N PHE A 58 4.15 3.63 5.46
CA PHE A 58 4.42 3.88 4.05
C PHE A 58 4.45 5.36 3.71
N ALA A 59 4.15 6.28 4.66
CA ALA A 59 3.98 7.71 4.38
C ALA A 59 5.17 8.32 3.62
N THR A 60 6.40 8.02 4.02
CA THR A 60 7.62 8.59 3.41
C THR A 60 7.87 8.14 1.96
N ARG A 61 7.21 7.06 1.53
CA ARG A 61 7.33 6.48 0.18
C ARG A 61 6.01 6.52 -0.60
N CYS A 62 4.97 7.06 0.00
CA CYS A 62 3.64 7.13 -0.59
C CYS A 62 3.53 8.40 -1.42
N ASP A 63 3.28 8.23 -2.71
CA ASP A 63 2.95 9.30 -3.67
C ASP A 63 1.60 9.99 -3.37
N GLN A 64 0.77 9.36 -2.55
CA GLN A 64 -0.54 9.86 -2.11
C GLN A 64 -0.53 10.30 -0.62
N ARG A 65 0.64 10.62 -0.04
CA ARG A 65 0.76 11.08 1.35
C ARG A 65 -0.06 12.35 1.57
N VAL A 66 -0.78 12.41 2.69
CA VAL A 66 -1.44 13.61 3.24
C VAL A 66 -1.06 13.78 4.71
N ASP A 67 -1.31 14.96 5.30
CA ASP A 67 -0.94 15.26 6.70
C ASP A 67 -1.56 14.28 7.72
N ALA A 68 -2.75 13.75 7.42
CA ALA A 68 -3.39 12.75 8.26
C ALA A 68 -2.57 11.43 8.38
N CYS A 69 -1.64 11.17 7.45
CA CYS A 69 -0.75 10.00 7.48
C CYS A 69 0.26 10.04 8.63
N ASP A 70 0.49 11.20 9.24
CA ASP A 70 1.42 11.34 10.38
C ASP A 70 0.80 10.77 11.68
N LYS A 71 -0.50 10.45 11.65
CA LYS A 71 -1.22 9.73 12.71
C LYS A 71 -1.46 8.28 12.27
N THR A 72 -1.74 7.40 13.23
CA THR A 72 -2.04 5.99 12.97
C THR A 72 -3.28 5.90 12.06
N PRO A 73 -3.17 5.35 10.84
CA PRO A 73 -4.31 5.23 9.96
C PRO A 73 -5.34 4.25 10.53
N PRO A 74 -6.64 4.48 10.32
CA PRO A 74 -7.66 3.54 10.75
C PRO A 74 -7.67 2.29 9.88
N ASP A 75 -8.21 1.20 10.42
CA ASP A 75 -8.60 0.03 9.62
C ASP A 75 -9.93 0.34 8.92
N VAL A 76 -9.89 0.50 7.60
CA VAL A 76 -11.08 0.79 6.79
C VAL A 76 -11.55 -0.48 6.10
N ALA A 77 -12.76 -0.93 6.41
CA ALA A 77 -13.42 -1.98 5.65
C ALA A 77 -13.83 -1.43 4.26
N VAL A 78 -13.14 -1.87 3.21
CA VAL A 78 -13.36 -1.40 1.83
C VAL A 78 -14.33 -2.29 1.05
N ALA A 79 -14.48 -3.55 1.49
CA ALA A 79 -15.50 -4.50 1.05
C ALA A 79 -15.63 -5.63 2.09
N ALA A 80 -16.56 -6.57 1.88
CA ALA A 80 -16.73 -7.73 2.76
C ALA A 80 -15.41 -8.53 2.90
N GLY A 81 -14.88 -8.59 4.12
CA GLY A 81 -13.62 -9.28 4.42
C GLY A 81 -12.36 -8.60 3.88
N HIS A 82 -12.47 -7.39 3.29
CA HIS A 82 -11.35 -6.63 2.73
C HIS A 82 -11.14 -5.34 3.49
N VAL A 83 -9.98 -5.20 4.10
CA VAL A 83 -9.60 -4.08 4.97
C VAL A 83 -8.32 -3.44 4.46
N ALA A 84 -8.28 -2.11 4.41
CA ALA A 84 -7.09 -1.33 4.12
C ALA A 84 -6.83 -0.32 5.25
N ARG A 85 -5.59 -0.30 5.75
CA ARG A 85 -5.13 0.66 6.77
C ARG A 85 -4.62 1.92 6.08
N CYS A 86 -5.53 2.77 5.62
CA CYS A 86 -5.19 3.97 4.86
C CYS A 86 -6.17 5.10 5.15
N VAL A 87 -5.66 6.33 5.30
CA VAL A 87 -6.50 7.52 5.49
C VAL A 87 -7.32 7.88 4.26
N LEU A 88 -6.92 7.41 3.08
CA LEU A 88 -7.61 7.63 1.81
C LEU A 88 -8.50 6.44 1.39
N ALA A 89 -8.54 5.36 2.18
CA ALA A 89 -9.40 4.23 1.88
C ALA A 89 -10.87 4.60 2.15
N ALA A 90 -11.75 4.16 1.26
CA ALA A 90 -13.20 4.29 1.41
C ALA A 90 -13.86 2.99 0.93
N ALA A 91 -15.05 2.71 1.48
CA ALA A 91 -15.89 1.63 0.98
C ALA A 91 -16.25 1.89 -0.49
N ARG A 92 -16.22 0.82 -1.29
CA ARG A 92 -16.62 0.85 -2.70
C ARG A 92 -18.05 0.37 -2.88
#